data_AF-A0A9W6WFC5-F1
#
_entry.id   AF-A0A9W6WFC5-F1
#
_cell.length_a   1.000
_cell.length_b   1.000
_cell.length_c   1.000
_cell.angle_alpha   90.00
_cell.angle_beta   90.00
_cell.angle_gamma   90.00
#
_symmetry.space_group_name_H-M   'P 1'
#
loop_
_entity.id
_entity.type
_entity.pdbx_description
1 polymer ?
#
loop_
_entity_poly.entity_id
_entity_poly.type
_entity_poly.pdbx_seq_one_letter_code
_entity_poly.pdbx_strand_id
1 'polypeptide(L)'
;MMGPSVIKYVVDTLDPVIGRSLISTDNYFYYLTLMGKYSQDNCPDYLKKDIYKKFSGPNSPIDNIRLHTDLLNDVFARLTKNSLTVAVIMDHMDWFDPEGTDADDEINALYGALAPGGRVLLRSASTAPWYIKNFERLGYKCETAAVRVSGEAIDRINMYASTWVCTKIPTRQQRKMSTLQL
;
A
#
# COMPACT_ATOMS: atom_id res chain seq x y z
N MET A 1 -27.18 15.20 14.35
CA MET A 1 -26.09 16.20 14.25
C MET A 1 -24.77 15.45 14.29
N MET A 2 -23.87 15.64 13.32
CA MET A 2 -22.52 15.05 13.37
C MET A 2 -21.76 15.61 14.57
N GLY A 3 -21.08 14.75 15.32
CA GLY A 3 -20.27 15.16 16.48
C GLY A 3 -19.07 16.02 16.05
N PRO A 4 -18.51 16.84 16.96
CA PRO A 4 -17.36 17.71 16.66
C PRO A 4 -16.15 16.99 16.04
N SER A 5 -15.92 15.72 16.41
CA SER A 5 -14.84 14.89 15.86
C SER A 5 -15.05 14.52 14.38
N VAL A 6 -16.30 14.23 13.98
CA VAL A 6 -16.64 13.88 12.61
C VAL A 6 -16.49 15.08 11.69
N ILE A 7 -16.95 16.25 12.14
CA ILE A 7 -16.77 17.50 11.38
C ILE A 7 -15.29 17.82 11.22
N LYS A 8 -14.50 17.72 12.30
CA LYS A 8 -13.05 17.91 12.21
C LYS A 8 -12.41 16.97 11.20
N TYR A 9 -12.76 15.68 11.22
CA TYR A 9 -12.26 14.70 10.26
C TYR A 9 -12.59 15.11 8.81
N VAL A 10 -13.84 15.51 8.54
CA VAL A 10 -14.27 15.93 7.20
C VAL A 10 -13.50 17.15 6.74
N VAL A 11 -13.35 18.16 7.60
CA VAL A 11 -12.58 19.38 7.31
C VAL A 11 -11.11 19.03 7.04
N ASP A 12 -10.46 18.29 7.94
CA ASP A 12 -9.06 17.89 7.79
C ASP A 12 -8.82 16.99 6.56
N THR A 13 -9.86 16.28 6.09
CA THR A 13 -9.79 15.45 4.88
C THR A 13 -9.91 16.31 3.63
N LEU A 14 -10.97 17.12 3.52
CA LEU A 14 -11.36 17.76 2.26
C LEU A 14 -10.77 19.14 2.04
N ASP A 15 -10.65 19.97 3.09
CA ASP A 15 -10.20 21.35 2.96
C ASP A 15 -8.78 21.44 2.38
N PRO A 16 -7.79 20.63 2.85
CA PRO A 16 -6.43 20.69 2.31
C PRO A 16 -6.32 20.21 0.85
N VAL A 17 -7.27 19.40 0.36
CA VAL A 17 -7.25 18.90 -1.02
C VAL A 17 -7.42 20.04 -2.03
N ILE A 18 -8.30 21.00 -1.73
CA ILE A 18 -8.56 22.17 -2.58
C ILE A 18 -7.35 23.10 -2.62
N GLY A 19 -6.62 23.22 -1.51
CA GLY A 19 -5.35 23.94 -1.46
C GLY A 19 -4.22 23.27 -2.26
N ARG A 20 -4.27 21.93 -2.40
CA ARG A 20 -3.23 21.14 -3.07
C ARG A 20 -3.43 20.99 -4.58
N SER A 21 -4.67 20.77 -5.02
CA SER A 21 -4.95 20.35 -6.40
C SER A 21 -6.25 20.96 -6.93
N LEU A 22 -6.24 21.40 -8.19
CA LEU A 22 -7.46 21.80 -8.87
C LEU A 22 -8.28 20.56 -9.26
N ILE A 23 -9.50 20.47 -8.74
CA ILE A 23 -10.40 19.34 -9.03
C ILE A 23 -10.61 19.15 -10.53
N SER A 24 -10.78 20.25 -11.28
CA SER A 24 -11.07 20.22 -12.71
C SER A 24 -9.97 19.59 -13.57
N THR A 25 -8.70 19.70 -13.17
CA THR A 25 -7.56 19.44 -14.08
C THR A 25 -6.51 18.50 -13.51
N ASP A 26 -6.41 18.32 -12.18
CA ASP A 26 -5.34 17.53 -11.56
C ASP A 26 -5.84 16.42 -10.62
N ASN A 27 -7.13 16.45 -10.26
CA ASN A 27 -7.71 15.52 -9.30
C ASN A 27 -8.87 14.71 -9.89
N TYR A 28 -8.53 13.75 -10.74
CA TYR A 28 -9.51 12.91 -11.41
C TYR A 28 -10.36 12.07 -10.43
N PHE A 29 -9.88 11.85 -9.19
CA PHE A 29 -10.61 11.11 -8.17
C PHE A 29 -11.91 11.83 -7.79
N TYR A 30 -11.82 13.09 -7.35
CA TYR A 30 -12.99 13.89 -7.01
C TYR A 30 -13.75 14.36 -8.24
N TYR A 31 -13.06 14.63 -9.35
CA TYR A 31 -13.69 15.00 -10.61
C TYR A 31 -14.71 13.94 -11.06
N LEU A 32 -14.32 12.66 -11.03
CA LEU A 32 -15.23 11.56 -11.39
C LEU A 32 -16.48 11.54 -10.52
N THR A 33 -16.31 11.70 -9.20
CA THR A 33 -17.45 11.69 -8.25
C THR A 33 -18.42 12.82 -8.51
N LEU A 34 -17.92 14.01 -8.88
CA LEU A 34 -18.75 15.19 -9.10
C LEU A 34 -19.39 15.21 -10.49
N MET A 35 -18.66 14.77 -11.52
CA MET A 35 -19.08 14.89 -12.92
C MET A 35 -19.66 13.60 -13.50
N GLY A 36 -19.50 12.46 -12.83
CA GLY A 36 -19.91 11.13 -13.29
C GLY A 36 -19.11 10.61 -14.49
N LYS A 37 -18.02 11.29 -14.87
CA LYS A 37 -17.14 10.92 -15.99
C LYS A 37 -15.75 11.51 -15.79
N TYR A 38 -14.75 10.95 -16.47
CA TYR A 38 -13.43 11.56 -16.61
C TYR A 38 -13.40 12.61 -17.72
N SER A 39 -12.46 13.55 -17.67
CA SER A 39 -12.09 14.37 -18.83
C SER A 39 -10.87 13.77 -19.52
N GLN A 40 -10.59 14.21 -20.74
CA GLN A 40 -9.44 13.70 -21.51
C GLN A 40 -8.10 14.01 -20.81
N ASP A 41 -7.99 15.19 -20.22
CA ASP A 41 -6.75 15.67 -19.59
C ASP A 41 -6.72 15.45 -18.06
N ASN A 42 -7.84 15.01 -17.47
CA ASN A 42 -7.98 14.68 -16.05
C ASN A 42 -8.57 13.27 -15.89
N CYS A 43 -7.71 12.27 -16.11
CA CYS A 43 -8.05 10.85 -16.02
C CYS A 43 -6.87 10.01 -15.49
N PRO A 44 -7.12 8.80 -14.98
CA PRO A 44 -6.07 7.83 -14.69
C PRO A 44 -5.22 7.51 -15.93
N ASP A 45 -3.92 7.26 -15.72
CA ASP A 45 -2.98 7.01 -16.82
C ASP A 45 -3.40 5.85 -17.72
N TYR A 46 -4.02 4.81 -17.17
CA TYR A 46 -4.48 3.66 -17.96
C TYR A 46 -5.61 3.98 -18.95
N LEU A 47 -6.25 5.16 -18.86
CA LEU A 47 -7.22 5.63 -19.85
C LEU A 47 -6.58 6.47 -20.97
N LYS A 48 -5.31 6.84 -20.85
CA LYS A 48 -4.61 7.62 -21.88
C LYS A 48 -4.31 6.76 -23.11
N LYS A 49 -4.45 7.36 -24.30
CA LYS A 49 -4.37 6.65 -25.59
C LYS A 49 -3.02 6.00 -25.84
N ASP A 50 -1.93 6.66 -25.46
CA ASP A 50 -0.57 6.17 -25.56
C ASP A 50 -0.33 4.97 -24.61
N ILE A 51 -0.86 5.04 -23.38
CA ILE A 51 -0.80 3.94 -22.42
C ILE A 51 -1.64 2.75 -22.88
N TYR A 52 -2.86 2.99 -23.38
CA TYR A 52 -3.69 1.94 -23.97
C TYR A 52 -2.93 1.19 -25.08
N LYS A 53 -2.31 1.91 -26.02
CA LYS A 53 -1.51 1.29 -27.10
C LYS A 53 -0.36 0.44 -26.55
N LYS A 54 0.30 0.90 -25.49
CA LYS A 54 1.38 0.13 -24.82
C LYS A 54 0.85 -1.16 -24.21
N PHE A 55 -0.36 -1.14 -23.66
CA PHE A 55 -0.98 -2.30 -23.01
C PHE A 55 -1.73 -3.24 -23.98
N SER A 56 -2.12 -2.76 -25.17
CA SER A 56 -2.78 -3.59 -26.18
C SER A 56 -1.83 -4.10 -27.28
N GLY A 57 -0.54 -3.74 -27.20
CA GLY A 57 0.48 -4.12 -28.17
C GLY A 57 1.12 -5.49 -27.91
N PRO A 58 2.03 -5.94 -28.79
CA PRO A 58 2.82 -7.14 -28.57
C PRO A 58 3.74 -6.97 -27.34
N ASN A 59 3.97 -8.06 -26.60
CA ASN A 59 4.69 -8.07 -25.31
C ASN A 59 4.03 -7.15 -24.27
N SER A 60 2.72 -7.29 -24.09
CA SER A 60 1.96 -6.42 -23.21
C SER A 60 2.39 -6.62 -21.75
N PRO A 61 2.59 -5.53 -20.97
CA PRO A 61 2.76 -5.64 -19.53
C PRO A 61 1.61 -6.39 -18.82
N ILE A 62 0.40 -6.39 -19.40
CA ILE A 62 -0.78 -7.10 -18.88
C ILE A 62 -0.54 -8.61 -18.86
N ASP A 63 0.31 -9.16 -19.73
CA ASP A 63 0.64 -10.58 -19.77
C ASP A 63 1.35 -11.06 -18.50
N ASN A 64 1.83 -10.13 -17.66
CA ASN A 64 2.46 -10.40 -16.36
C ASN A 64 1.46 -10.38 -15.19
N ILE A 65 0.19 -10.08 -15.43
CA ILE A 65 -0.85 -10.07 -14.39
C ILE A 65 -1.25 -11.52 -14.08
N ARG A 66 -1.28 -11.86 -12.80
CA ARG A 66 -1.82 -13.13 -12.29
C ARG A 66 -2.91 -12.80 -11.29
N LEU A 67 -4.06 -13.41 -11.45
CA LEU A 67 -5.21 -13.25 -10.55
C LEU A 67 -5.31 -14.48 -9.67
N HIS A 68 -5.45 -14.24 -8.37
CA HIS A 68 -5.69 -15.27 -7.37
C HIS A 68 -6.99 -14.93 -6.64
N THR A 69 -7.89 -15.91 -6.55
CA THR A 69 -9.15 -15.79 -5.79
C THR A 69 -9.08 -16.74 -4.62
N ASP A 70 -8.47 -16.29 -3.53
CA ASP A 70 -8.20 -17.08 -2.34
C ASP A 70 -7.85 -16.16 -1.15
N LEU A 71 -7.62 -16.73 0.04
CA LEU A 71 -7.08 -15.98 1.18
C LEU A 71 -5.62 -15.58 0.92
N LEU A 72 -5.21 -14.40 1.38
CA LEU A 72 -3.85 -13.87 1.18
C LEU A 72 -2.77 -14.85 1.68
N ASN A 73 -2.96 -15.39 2.89
CA ASN A 73 -2.02 -16.35 3.49
C ASN A 73 -1.84 -17.60 2.62
N ASP A 74 -2.92 -18.11 2.03
CA ASP A 74 -2.89 -19.28 1.16
C ASP A 74 -2.19 -18.98 -0.18
N VAL A 75 -2.41 -17.77 -0.72
CA VAL A 75 -1.66 -17.31 -1.91
C VAL A 75 -0.17 -17.21 -1.60
N PHE A 76 0.20 -16.52 -0.52
CA PHE A 76 1.59 -16.32 -0.13
C PHE A 76 2.32 -17.63 0.16
N ALA A 77 1.63 -18.61 0.77
CA ALA A 77 2.18 -19.94 1.00
C ALA A 77 2.52 -20.71 -0.29
N ARG A 78 1.79 -20.46 -1.38
CA ARG A 78 2.02 -21.08 -2.69
C ARG A 78 3.01 -20.32 -3.58
N LEU A 79 3.28 -19.05 -3.27
CA LEU A 79 4.27 -18.28 -4.02
C LEU A 79 5.67 -18.86 -3.81
N THR A 80 6.49 -18.78 -4.85
CA THR A 80 7.91 -19.10 -4.71
C THR A 80 8.53 -18.18 -3.66
N LYS A 81 9.30 -18.74 -2.72
CA LYS A 81 9.99 -17.94 -1.70
C LYS A 81 10.86 -16.87 -2.35
N ASN A 82 10.90 -15.68 -1.75
CA ASN A 82 11.65 -14.53 -2.25
C ASN A 82 11.24 -14.04 -3.66
N SER A 83 10.04 -14.35 -4.13
CA SER A 83 9.57 -13.92 -5.46
C SER A 83 9.03 -12.49 -5.48
N LEU A 84 8.59 -11.97 -4.34
CA LEU A 84 8.03 -10.62 -4.24
C LEU A 84 9.11 -9.61 -3.84
N THR A 85 9.26 -8.53 -4.59
CA THR A 85 10.13 -7.40 -4.22
C THR A 85 9.36 -6.28 -3.55
N VAL A 86 8.08 -6.14 -3.91
CA VAL A 86 7.14 -5.19 -3.32
C VAL A 86 5.79 -5.87 -3.15
N ALA A 87 5.20 -5.76 -1.97
CA ALA A 87 3.81 -6.09 -1.71
C ALA A 87 3.06 -4.80 -1.37
N VAL A 88 1.89 -4.58 -1.96
CA VAL A 88 1.01 -3.47 -1.61
C VAL A 88 -0.19 -4.08 -0.90
N ILE A 89 -0.22 -3.96 0.43
CA ILE A 89 -1.36 -4.37 1.25
C ILE A 89 -2.14 -3.10 1.57
N MET A 90 -3.44 -3.09 1.30
CA MET A 90 -4.23 -1.88 1.49
C MET A 90 -4.52 -1.67 2.98
N ASP A 91 -5.71 -1.19 3.32
CA ASP A 91 -6.15 -0.87 4.67
C ASP A 91 -6.87 -2.03 5.37
N HIS A 92 -6.87 -3.24 4.79
CA HIS A 92 -7.62 -4.36 5.35
C HIS A 92 -7.10 -4.75 6.75
N MET A 93 -5.82 -4.53 7.04
CA MET A 93 -5.24 -4.79 8.37
C MET A 93 -5.82 -3.90 9.48
N ASP A 94 -6.44 -2.75 9.14
CA ASP A 94 -7.13 -1.91 10.12
C ASP A 94 -8.35 -2.60 10.75
N TRP A 95 -8.84 -3.67 10.11
CA TRP A 95 -10.00 -4.44 10.55
C TRP A 95 -9.65 -5.67 11.39
N PHE A 96 -8.37 -6.00 11.55
CA PHE A 96 -7.95 -7.13 12.39
C PHE A 96 -8.13 -6.82 13.87
N ASP A 97 -8.37 -7.87 14.65
CA ASP A 97 -8.39 -7.81 16.12
C ASP A 97 -6.95 -7.58 16.64
N PRO A 98 -6.66 -6.47 17.36
CA PRO A 98 -5.35 -6.23 17.95
C PRO A 98 -4.87 -7.32 18.90
N GLU A 99 -5.79 -8.06 19.53
CA GLU A 99 -5.49 -9.16 20.45
C GLU A 99 -5.47 -10.53 19.74
N GLY A 100 -5.82 -10.57 18.45
CA GLY A 100 -5.80 -11.76 17.61
C GLY A 100 -4.43 -12.05 16.98
N THR A 101 -4.34 -13.16 16.23
CA THR A 101 -3.10 -13.58 15.54
C THR A 101 -3.09 -13.28 14.04
N ASP A 102 -4.23 -12.88 13.46
CA ASP A 102 -4.38 -12.73 12.01
C ASP A 102 -3.33 -11.78 11.39
N ALA A 103 -3.03 -10.67 12.06
CA ALA A 103 -2.00 -9.73 11.61
C ALA A 103 -0.61 -10.37 11.62
N ASP A 104 -0.26 -11.12 12.67
CA ASP A 104 1.03 -11.80 12.78
C ASP A 104 1.17 -12.89 11.71
N ASP A 105 0.10 -13.65 11.48
CA ASP A 105 0.06 -14.73 10.50
C ASP A 105 0.28 -14.17 9.08
N GLU A 106 -0.40 -13.07 8.73
CA GLU A 106 -0.22 -12.40 7.44
C GLU A 106 1.16 -11.77 7.29
N ILE A 107 1.69 -11.11 8.33
CA ILE A 107 3.03 -10.52 8.30
C ILE A 107 4.10 -11.60 8.11
N ASN A 108 3.96 -12.76 8.77
CA ASN A 108 4.87 -13.89 8.59
C ASN A 108 4.78 -14.49 7.18
N ALA A 109 3.58 -14.62 6.63
CA ALA A 109 3.37 -15.08 5.26
C ALA A 109 4.02 -14.13 4.24
N LEU A 110 3.84 -12.82 4.40
CA LEU A 110 4.53 -11.78 3.64
C LEU A 110 6.04 -11.90 3.76
N TYR A 111 6.56 -12.11 4.98
CA TYR A 111 7.99 -12.26 5.22
C TYR A 111 8.57 -13.46 4.45
N GLY A 112 7.84 -14.58 4.38
CA GLY A 112 8.25 -15.75 3.60
C GLY A 112 8.27 -15.51 2.08
N ALA A 113 7.30 -14.76 1.56
CA ALA A 113 7.17 -14.49 0.14
C ALA A 113 8.13 -13.40 -0.37
N LEU A 114 8.48 -12.41 0.47
CA LEU A 114 9.33 -11.28 0.10
C LEU A 114 10.80 -11.65 -0.04
N ALA A 115 11.45 -11.12 -1.07
CA ALA A 115 12.89 -11.14 -1.24
C ALA A 115 13.61 -10.38 -0.10
N PRO A 116 14.89 -10.66 0.19
CA PRO A 116 15.68 -9.84 1.10
C PRO A 116 15.67 -8.36 0.68
N GLY A 117 15.33 -7.46 1.62
CA GLY A 117 15.15 -6.04 1.32
C GLY A 117 13.85 -5.69 0.57
N GLY A 118 12.96 -6.67 0.37
CA GLY A 118 11.63 -6.46 -0.18
C GLY A 118 10.79 -5.55 0.74
N ARG A 119 9.81 -4.87 0.16
CA ARG A 119 9.03 -3.83 0.85
C ARG A 119 7.55 -4.18 0.88
N VAL A 120 6.90 -3.90 1.99
CA VAL A 120 5.45 -3.83 2.11
C VAL A 120 5.06 -2.37 2.13
N LEU A 121 4.17 -1.97 1.23
CA LEU A 121 3.57 -0.64 1.20
C LEU A 121 2.16 -0.77 1.73
N LEU A 122 1.81 0.02 2.73
CA LEU A 122 0.47 -0.01 3.32
C LEU A 122 -0.09 1.38 3.59
N ARG A 123 -1.42 1.46 3.64
CA ARG A 123 -2.18 2.64 4.04
C ARG A 123 -3.06 2.30 5.23
N SER A 124 -3.30 3.27 6.11
CA SER A 124 -4.13 3.07 7.30
C SER A 124 -5.05 4.25 7.57
N ALA A 125 -6.21 3.96 8.15
CA ALA A 125 -7.12 4.92 8.76
C ALA A 125 -6.58 5.52 10.07
N SER A 126 -5.54 4.92 10.68
CA SER A 126 -4.83 5.47 11.85
C SER A 126 -3.57 6.23 11.43
N THR A 127 -3.19 7.26 12.19
CA THR A 127 -1.88 7.92 12.06
C THR A 127 -0.74 7.05 12.61
N ALA A 128 -1.08 6.13 13.52
CA ALA A 128 -0.16 5.18 14.14
C ALA A 128 -0.86 3.80 14.23
N PRO A 129 -0.85 3.01 13.14
CA PRO A 129 -1.47 1.69 13.14
C PRO A 129 -0.76 0.76 14.13
N TRP A 130 -1.55 0.01 14.93
CA TRP A 130 -1.01 -0.85 15.99
C TRP A 130 -0.11 -1.97 15.42
N TYR A 131 -0.46 -2.52 14.26
CA TYR A 131 0.25 -3.61 13.60
C TYR A 131 1.63 -3.22 13.05
N ILE A 132 1.99 -1.93 13.05
CA ILE A 132 3.38 -1.52 12.74
C ILE A 132 4.37 -2.13 13.74
N LYS A 133 3.99 -2.21 15.02
CA LYS A 133 4.82 -2.88 16.04
C LYS A 133 4.97 -4.37 15.76
N ASN A 134 3.94 -5.00 15.18
CA ASN A 134 3.98 -6.40 14.78
C ASN A 134 4.95 -6.59 13.61
N PHE A 135 4.91 -5.70 12.60
CA PHE A 135 5.91 -5.69 11.53
C PHE A 135 7.34 -5.57 12.08
N GLU A 136 7.58 -4.61 12.97
CA GLU A 136 8.91 -4.42 13.57
C GLU A 136 9.39 -5.65 14.34
N ARG A 137 8.52 -6.22 15.18
CA ARG A 137 8.81 -7.47 15.92
C ARG A 137 9.12 -8.64 14.99
N LEU A 138 8.44 -8.72 13.84
CA LEU A 138 8.58 -9.81 12.87
C LEU A 138 9.66 -9.55 11.80
N GLY A 139 10.58 -8.62 12.06
CA GLY A 139 11.81 -8.48 11.26
C GLY A 139 11.70 -7.46 10.12
N TYR A 140 10.87 -6.43 10.26
CA TYR A 140 10.80 -5.31 9.34
C TYR A 140 11.35 -4.02 9.95
N LYS A 141 11.94 -3.18 9.10
CA LYS A 141 12.19 -1.76 9.41
C LYS A 141 11.03 -0.95 8.86
N CYS A 142 10.29 -0.27 9.73
CA CYS A 142 9.10 0.47 9.34
C CYS A 142 9.35 1.98 9.35
N GLU A 143 8.94 2.65 8.28
CA GLU A 143 9.10 4.10 8.12
C GLU A 143 7.78 4.69 7.61
N THR A 144 7.38 5.82 8.19
CA THR A 144 6.24 6.60 7.71
C THR A 144 6.60 7.27 6.39
N ALA A 145 5.87 6.98 5.32
CA ALA A 145 5.96 7.72 4.07
C ALA A 145 5.16 9.03 4.12
N ALA A 146 4.00 9.00 4.78
CA ALA A 146 3.19 10.19 5.01
C ALA A 146 2.26 9.95 6.20
N VAL A 147 1.99 11.00 6.97
CA VAL A 147 1.01 11.00 8.06
C VAL A 147 0.22 12.29 7.95
N ARG A 148 -1.11 12.20 8.00
CA ARG A 148 -2.00 13.34 7.89
C ARG A 148 -1.90 14.20 9.15
N VAL A 149 -1.69 15.49 8.94
CA VAL A 149 -1.77 16.53 9.96
C VAL A 149 -2.86 17.53 9.55
N SER A 150 -3.46 18.19 10.54
CA SER A 150 -4.54 19.14 10.29
C SER A 150 -4.03 20.28 9.39
N GLY A 151 -4.77 20.56 8.31
CA GLY A 151 -4.43 21.60 7.34
C GLY A 151 -3.54 21.16 6.17
N GLU A 152 -3.02 19.93 6.14
CA GLU A 152 -2.16 19.45 5.05
C GLU A 152 -2.72 18.20 4.37
N ALA A 153 -2.67 18.19 3.03
CA ALA A 153 -3.02 17.02 2.23
C ALA A 153 -1.78 16.18 1.93
N ILE A 154 -1.83 14.88 2.25
CA ILE A 154 -0.71 13.96 1.99
C ILE A 154 -0.72 13.37 0.57
N ASP A 155 -1.87 13.36 -0.10
CA ASP A 155 -2.02 13.01 -1.51
C ASP A 155 -3.24 13.72 -2.13
N ARG A 156 -3.62 13.37 -3.36
CA ARG A 156 -4.75 14.00 -4.07
C ARG A 156 -6.13 13.62 -3.48
N ILE A 157 -6.22 12.61 -2.63
CA ILE A 157 -7.48 12.14 -2.04
C ILE A 157 -7.54 12.50 -0.55
N ASN A 158 -6.41 12.42 0.15
CA ASN A 158 -6.25 12.74 1.56
C ASN A 158 -7.17 11.95 2.52
N MET A 159 -7.67 10.79 2.09
CA MET A 159 -8.63 9.98 2.84
C MET A 159 -7.98 9.22 4.00
N TYR A 160 -6.87 8.53 3.72
CA TYR A 160 -6.14 7.75 4.72
C TYR A 160 -5.33 8.66 5.65
N ALA A 161 -5.19 8.23 6.90
CA ALA A 161 -4.47 9.00 7.91
C ALA A 161 -2.97 8.77 7.87
N SER A 162 -2.49 7.64 7.34
CA SER A 162 -1.06 7.43 7.12
C SER A 162 -0.75 6.45 5.98
N THR A 163 0.48 6.51 5.49
CA THR A 163 1.10 5.57 4.55
C THR A 163 2.45 5.15 5.09
N TRP A 164 2.75 3.86 5.03
CA TRP A 164 3.96 3.27 5.60
C TRP A 164 4.71 2.41 4.59
N VAL A 165 6.02 2.33 4.79
CA VAL A 165 6.92 1.42 4.09
C VAL A 165 7.59 0.52 5.13
N CYS A 166 7.26 -0.77 5.08
CA CYS A 166 7.86 -1.78 5.94
C CYS A 166 8.87 -2.59 5.11
N THR A 167 10.16 -2.40 5.36
CA THR A 167 11.25 -3.06 4.61
C THR A 167 11.72 -4.30 5.36
N LYS A 168 11.68 -5.46 4.71
CA LYS A 168 12.16 -6.73 5.26
C LYS A 168 13.66 -6.64 5.57
N ILE A 169 14.03 -6.84 6.82
CA ILE A 169 15.42 -6.85 7.25
C ILE A 169 16.08 -8.14 6.73
N PRO A 170 17.16 -8.07 5.92
CA PRO A 170 17.83 -9.26 5.43
C PRO A 170 18.40 -10.07 6.61
N THR A 171 18.05 -11.36 6.69
CA THR A 171 18.74 -12.28 7.59
C THR A 171 20.21 -12.35 7.17
N ARG A 172 21.13 -11.96 8.05
CA ARG A 172 22.57 -12.19 7.83
C ARG A 172 22.76 -13.69 7.56
N GLN A 173 23.12 -14.06 6.34
CA GLN A 173 23.63 -15.40 6.09
C GLN A 173 24.87 -15.56 6.98
N GLN A 174 24.79 -16.43 8.01
CA GLN A 174 26.01 -17.00 8.56
C GLN A 174 26.72 -17.67 7.39
N ARG A 175 27.88 -17.13 6.98
CA ARG A 175 28.81 -17.82 6.09
C ARG A 175 28.99 -19.22 6.69
N LYS A 176 28.47 -20.26 6.04
CA LYS A 176 28.88 -21.63 6.34
C LYS A 176 30.36 -21.69 6.00
N MET A 177 31.22 -21.56 7.00
CA MET A 177 32.62 -21.92 6.84
C MET A 177 32.63 -23.43 6.57
N SER A 178 32.83 -23.80 5.30
CA SER A 178 33.14 -25.17 4.95
C SER A 178 34.48 -25.49 5.59
N THR A 179 34.45 -26.26 6.67
CA THR A 179 35.64 -26.94 7.17
C THR A 179 35.96 -28.05 6.18
N LEU A 180 36.77 -27.73 5.17
CA LEU A 180 37.55 -28.75 4.47
C LEU A 180 38.64 -29.19 5.45
N GLN A 181 38.45 -30.36 6.05
CA GLN A 181 39.56 -31.09 6.66
C GLN A 181 40.38 -31.70 5.51
N LEU A 182 41.64 -31.25 5.41
CA LEU A 182 42.69 -31.89 4.61
C LEU A 182 43.26 -33.09 5.37
#